data_AF-M8DBW0-F1
#
_entry.id   AF-M8DBW0-F1
#
_cell.length_a   1.000
_cell.length_b   1.000
_cell.length_c   1.000
_cell.angle_alpha   90.00
_cell.angle_beta   90.00
_cell.angle_gamma   90.00
#
_symmetry.space_group_name_H-M   'P 1'
#
loop_
_entity.id
_entity.type
_entity.pdbx_description
1 polymer ?
#
loop_
_entity_poly.entity_id
_entity_poly.type
_entity_poly.pdbx_seq_one_letter_code
_entity_poly.pdbx_strand_id
1 'polypeptide(L)'
;MGELAKKLRIKEGHQVLVLNSPEGYTNLLLPLPDGAAMQSEPPQQQERQHQEQFKGLCPVVRSQHLKREETRASRLQKTVERLSSGLKNPWVKA
;
A
#
# COMPACT_ATOMS: atom_id res chain seq x y z
N MET A 1 31.69 2.79 -25.18
CA MET A 1 31.36 1.96 -24.01
C MET A 1 32.40 2.17 -22.93
N GLY A 2 32.00 2.70 -21.77
CA GLY A 2 32.88 2.80 -20.60
C GLY A 2 33.43 1.43 -20.17
N GLU A 3 34.64 1.39 -19.60
CA GLU A 3 35.28 0.13 -19.16
C GLU A 3 34.42 -0.63 -18.16
N LEU A 4 33.77 0.10 -17.25
CA LEU A 4 32.90 -0.45 -16.23
C LEU A 4 31.61 -1.04 -16.83
N ALA A 5 31.00 -0.35 -17.79
CA ALA A 5 29.81 -0.84 -18.49
C ALA A 5 30.09 -2.16 -19.23
N LYS A 6 31.27 -2.31 -19.84
CA LYS A 6 31.72 -3.57 -20.46
C LYS A 6 31.89 -4.69 -19.44
N LYS A 7 32.53 -4.40 -18.29
CA LYS A 7 32.74 -5.38 -17.21
C LYS A 7 31.42 -5.84 -16.58
N LEU A 8 30.47 -4.92 -16.43
CA LEU A 8 29.12 -5.22 -15.95
C LEU A 8 28.24 -5.88 -17.02
N ARG A 9 28.75 -6.06 -18.25
CA ARG A 9 28.05 -6.69 -19.37
C ARG A 9 26.67 -6.05 -19.65
N ILE A 10 26.55 -4.74 -19.42
CA ILE A 10 25.32 -3.99 -19.68
C ILE A 10 25.10 -3.97 -21.20
N LYS A 11 23.94 -4.49 -21.64
CA LYS A 11 23.53 -4.48 -23.04
C LYS A 11 22.59 -3.31 -23.32
N GLU A 12 22.35 -3.06 -24.60
CA GLU A 12 21.26 -2.20 -25.06
C GLU A 12 19.92 -2.62 -24.42
N GLY A 13 19.06 -1.64 -24.13
CA GLY A 13 17.74 -1.84 -23.55
C GLY A 13 17.68 -2.21 -22.06
N HIS A 14 18.81 -2.30 -21.34
CA HIS A 14 18.79 -2.56 -19.89
C HIS A 14 18.38 -1.30 -19.11
N GLN A 15 17.51 -1.50 -18.11
CA GLN A 15 17.21 -0.50 -17.10
C GLN A 15 18.13 -0.74 -15.90
N VAL A 16 19.03 0.19 -15.65
CA VAL A 16 20.03 0.09 -14.57
C VAL A 16 19.68 1.09 -13.48
N LEU A 17 19.35 0.58 -12.30
CA LEU A 17 19.17 1.38 -11.08
C LEU A 17 20.49 1.38 -10.30
N VAL A 18 21.07 2.57 -10.13
CA VAL A 18 22.31 2.74 -9.38
C VAL A 18 21.95 3.05 -7.93
N LEU A 19 22.32 2.16 -7.00
CA LEU A 19 22.05 2.31 -5.57
C LEU A 19 23.35 2.52 -4.80
N ASN A 20 23.35 3.50 -3.88
CA ASN A 20 24.46 3.76 -2.95
C ASN A 20 25.85 3.85 -3.62
N SER A 21 25.93 4.40 -4.82
CA SER A 21 27.21 4.49 -5.51
C SER A 21 28.10 5.57 -4.88
N PRO A 22 29.41 5.32 -4.73
CA PRO A 22 30.35 6.35 -4.29
C PRO A 22 30.43 7.50 -5.31
N GLU A 23 30.94 8.65 -4.86
CA GLU A 23 31.09 9.82 -5.73
C GLU A 23 31.87 9.49 -7.02
N GLY A 24 31.38 9.97 -8.16
CA GLY A 24 32.03 9.79 -9.45
C GLY A 24 31.79 8.44 -10.16
N TYR A 25 31.05 7.50 -9.55
CA TYR A 25 30.73 6.20 -10.17
C TYR A 25 29.99 6.33 -11.52
N THR A 26 29.11 7.33 -11.64
CA THR A 26 28.38 7.65 -12.87
C THR A 26 29.30 7.97 -14.04
N ASN A 27 30.45 8.61 -13.76
CA ASN A 27 31.41 8.99 -14.80
C ASN A 27 32.13 7.77 -15.40
N LEU A 28 32.25 6.67 -14.65
CA LEU A 28 32.86 5.42 -15.11
C LEU A 28 31.89 4.58 -15.96
N LEU A 29 30.58 4.79 -15.77
CA LEU A 29 29.52 4.12 -16.53
C LEU A 29 29.25 4.80 -17.88
N LEU A 30 29.51 6.09 -17.99
CA LEU A 30 29.43 6.82 -19.25
C LEU A 30 30.68 6.51 -20.11
N PRO A 31 30.58 6.30 -21.43
CA PRO A 31 29.36 6.28 -22.25
C PRO A 31 28.63 4.92 -22.21
N LEU A 32 27.31 5.01 -21.99
CA LEU A 32 26.37 3.89 -22.03
C LEU A 32 26.10 3.41 -23.47
N PRO A 33 25.68 2.14 -23.67
CA PRO A 33 25.18 1.66 -24.95
C PRO A 33 23.84 2.31 -25.32
N ASP A 34 23.60 2.48 -26.63
CA ASP A 34 22.36 3.04 -27.17
C ASP A 34 21.13 2.30 -26.61
N GLY A 35 20.20 3.06 -26.03
CA GLY A 35 18.96 2.53 -25.45
C GLY A 35 19.04 2.01 -24.01
N ALA A 36 20.19 2.10 -23.33
CA ALA A 36 20.24 1.82 -21.88
C ALA A 36 19.75 3.03 -21.07
N ALA A 37 18.76 2.81 -20.21
CA ALA A 37 18.21 3.83 -19.32
C ALA A 37 18.84 3.70 -17.92
N MET A 38 19.43 4.79 -17.41
CA MET A 38 19.94 4.85 -16.04
C MET A 38 19.00 5.66 -15.15
N GLN A 39 18.67 5.10 -13.99
CA GLN A 39 18.00 5.81 -12.89
C GLN A 39 18.98 5.86 -11.71
N SER A 40 19.35 7.07 -11.28
CA SER A 40 20.14 7.27 -10.03
C SER A 40 19.25 7.58 -8.84
N GLU A 41 17.97 7.86 -9.06
CA GLU A 41 16.99 8.09 -8.01
C GLU A 41 16.04 6.89 -7.94
N PRO A 42 15.79 6.33 -6.75
CA PRO A 42 14.74 5.34 -6.60
C PRO A 42 13.38 5.98 -6.97
N PRO A 43 12.42 5.24 -7.54
CA PRO A 43 11.10 5.74 -7.94
C PRO A 43 10.21 6.28 -6.79
N GLN A 44 10.77 6.39 -5.58
CA GLN A 44 10.08 6.77 -4.35
C GLN A 44 9.59 8.23 -4.32
N GLN A 45 10.10 9.13 -5.16
CA GLN A 45 9.61 10.51 -5.17
C GLN A 45 8.18 10.64 -5.72
N GLN A 46 7.76 9.79 -6.67
CA GLN A 46 6.38 9.78 -7.17
C GLN A 46 5.41 9.13 -6.16
N GLU A 47 5.85 8.12 -5.42
CA GLU A 47 5.05 7.51 -4.34
C GLU A 47 4.82 8.48 -3.19
N ARG A 48 5.79 9.33 -2.84
CA ARG A 48 5.58 10.34 -1.79
C ARG A 48 4.58 11.41 -2.19
N GLN A 49 4.54 11.84 -3.45
CA GLN A 49 3.54 12.80 -3.92
C GLN A 49 2.13 12.21 -3.91
N HIS A 50 1.97 10.94 -4.32
CA HIS A 50 0.72 10.22 -4.16
C HIS A 50 0.37 10.07 -2.67
N GLN A 51 1.31 9.67 -1.81
CA GLN A 51 1.05 9.46 -0.40
C GLN A 51 0.74 10.76 0.35
N GLU A 52 1.23 11.92 -0.08
CA GLU A 52 0.82 13.22 0.47
C GLU A 52 -0.55 13.69 0.00
N GLN A 53 -0.95 13.36 -1.23
CA GLN A 53 -2.37 13.48 -1.65
C GLN A 53 -3.30 12.60 -0.81
N PHE A 54 -2.82 11.43 -0.36
CA PHE A 54 -3.58 10.49 0.45
C PHE A 54 -3.30 10.60 1.96
N LYS A 55 -2.48 11.56 2.43
CA LYS A 55 -2.16 11.78 3.87
C LYS A 55 -3.38 12.22 4.70
N GLY A 56 -4.50 12.55 4.06
CA GLY A 56 -5.81 12.77 4.69
C GLY A 56 -6.78 11.59 4.57
N LEU A 57 -6.43 10.57 3.78
CA LEU A 57 -7.21 9.34 3.61
C LEU A 57 -6.56 8.23 4.42
N CYS A 58 -6.51 8.41 5.73
CA CYS A 58 -6.24 7.30 6.64
C CYS A 58 -7.20 6.14 6.30
N PRO A 59 -6.73 4.92 5.97
CA PRO A 59 -7.62 3.79 5.76
C PRO A 59 -8.09 3.18 7.08
N VAL A 60 -7.90 3.86 8.21
CA VAL A 60 -8.70 3.61 9.42
C VAL A 60 -9.97 4.43 9.33
N VAL A 61 -10.70 4.27 8.22
CA VAL A 61 -12.11 4.63 8.25
C VAL A 61 -12.74 3.58 9.14
N ARG A 62 -12.93 3.94 10.40
CA ARG A 62 -13.94 3.34 11.27
C ARG A 62 -15.29 3.73 10.64
N SER A 63 -15.62 3.12 9.50
CA SER A 63 -16.81 3.43 8.70
C SER A 63 -18.02 3.15 9.56
N GLN A 64 -18.51 4.18 10.24
CA GLN A 64 -19.77 4.13 10.98
C GLN A 64 -20.92 3.78 10.03
N HIS A 65 -20.74 4.04 8.73
CA HIS A 65 -21.61 3.62 7.64
C HIS A 65 -21.79 2.08 7.50
N LEU A 66 -20.88 1.26 8.05
CA LEU A 66 -21.03 -0.21 8.12
C LEU A 66 -21.75 -0.68 9.38
N LYS A 67 -21.95 0.18 10.38
CA LYS A 67 -22.85 -0.08 11.50
C LYS A 67 -24.29 0.18 11.04
N ARG A 68 -24.76 -0.59 10.06
CA ARG A 68 -26.13 -0.48 9.53
C ARG A 68 -27.12 -0.42 10.69
N GLU A 69 -27.75 0.73 10.89
CA GLU A 69 -28.72 0.93 11.98
C GLU A 69 -29.88 -0.06 11.86
N GLU A 70 -30.24 -0.45 10.64
CA GLU A 70 -31.22 -1.50 10.33
C GLU A 70 -30.89 -2.83 11.02
N THR A 71 -29.62 -3.23 11.04
CA THR A 71 -29.19 -4.46 11.71
C THR A 71 -29.26 -4.33 13.23
N ARG A 72 -29.02 -3.13 13.77
CA ARG A 72 -29.20 -2.83 15.19
C ARG A 72 -30.68 -2.87 15.59
N ALA A 73 -31.56 -2.24 14.80
CA ALA A 73 -32.99 -2.24 15.02
C ALA A 73 -33.57 -3.66 15.04
N SER A 74 -33.20 -4.51 14.06
CA SER A 74 -33.64 -5.91 14.02
C SER A 74 -33.17 -6.74 15.22
N ARG A 75 -31.92 -6.52 15.69
CA ARG A 75 -31.40 -7.20 16.90
C ARG A 75 -32.11 -6.76 18.17
N LEU A 76 -32.46 -5.48 18.27
CA LEU A 76 -33.21 -4.94 19.41
C LEU A 76 -34.64 -5.47 19.44
N GLN A 77 -35.36 -5.46 18.32
CA GLN A 77 -36.71 -6.02 18.20
C GLN A 77 -36.74 -7.50 18.60
N LYS A 78 -35.84 -8.33 18.06
CA LYS A 78 -35.70 -9.74 18.45
C LYS A 78 -35.34 -9.92 19.92
N THR A 79 -34.61 -8.97 20.51
CA THR A 79 -34.28 -9.02 21.94
C THR A 79 -35.50 -8.74 22.79
N VAL A 80 -36.31 -7.74 22.43
CA VAL A 80 -37.57 -7.41 23.11
C VAL A 80 -38.55 -8.58 23.02
N GLU A 81 -38.73 -9.18 21.84
CA GLU A 81 -39.58 -10.35 21.62
C GLU A 81 -39.16 -11.55 22.49
N ARG A 82 -37.85 -11.80 22.58
CA ARG A 82 -37.30 -12.88 23.43
C ARG A 82 -37.43 -12.60 24.93
N LEU A 83 -37.52 -11.33 25.33
CA LEU A 83 -37.75 -10.93 26.71
C LEU A 83 -39.24 -11.06 27.06
N SER A 84 -40.14 -10.61 26.18
CA SER A 84 -41.60 -10.72 26.40
C SER A 84 -42.09 -12.17 26.40
N SER A 85 -41.48 -13.03 25.60
CA SER A 85 -41.76 -14.48 25.58
C SER A 85 -41.11 -15.26 26.73
N GLY A 86 -40.37 -14.59 27.63
CA GLY A 86 -39.71 -15.25 28.76
C GLY A 86 -38.53 -16.17 28.37
N LEU A 87 -38.19 -16.27 27.07
CA LEU A 87 -37.12 -17.14 26.56
C LEU A 87 -35.72 -16.79 27.09
N LYS A 88 -35.54 -15.57 27.59
CA LYS A 88 -34.29 -15.09 28.22
C LYS A 88 -34.31 -15.14 29.75
N ASN A 89 -35.37 -15.66 30.37
CA ASN A 89 -35.46 -15.81 31.82
C ASN A 89 -35.22 -17.27 32.23
N PRO A 90 -34.14 -17.61 32.95
CA PRO A 90 -33.79 -18.99 33.29
C PRO A 90 -34.83 -19.70 34.18
N TRP A 91 -35.67 -18.94 34.90
CA TRP A 91 -36.70 -19.48 35.80
C TRP A 91 -38.05 -19.77 35.11
N VAL A 92 -38.21 -19.37 33.84
CA VAL A 92 -39.46 -19.56 33.07
C VAL A 92 -39.45 -20.88 32.28
N LYS A 93 -38.27 -21.52 32.13
CA LYS A 93 -38.11 -22.85 31.52
C LYS A 93 -37.91 -23.95 32.57
N ALA A 94 -38.66 -23.90 33.67
CA ALA A 94 -38.75 -24.95 34.67
C ALA A 94 -40.19 -25.44 34.76
#